data_AF-W3Y1U3-F1
#
_entry.id   AF-W3Y1U3-F1
#
_cell.length_a   1.000
_cell.length_b   1.000
_cell.length_c   1.000
_cell.angle_alpha   90.00
_cell.angle_beta   90.00
_cell.angle_gamma   90.00
#
_symmetry.space_group_name_H-M   'P 1'
#
loop_
_entity.id
_entity.type
_entity.pdbx_description
1 polymer ?
#
loop_
_entity_poly.entity_id
_entity_poly.type
_entity_poly.pdbx_seq_one_letter_code
_entity_poly.pdbx_strand_id
1 'polypeptide(L)'
;MKIGEFSKLVGLPISTLRYYEDQGFLHIERQNGIRNYRAEDVGFVQFIKRLKDMGMPLANIKRYADLRYAGSHTARERMTLLQDHYRFIDAEIKRLEGYKNNLEDKLELYETLVKKKEI
;
A
#
# COMPACT_ATOMS: atom_id res chain seq x y z
N MET A 1 -15.09 -17.70 3.11
CA MET A 1 -14.61 -17.82 4.52
C MET A 1 -15.21 -16.71 5.40
N LYS A 2 -15.19 -16.86 6.74
CA LYS A 2 -15.69 -15.83 7.67
C LYS A 2 -14.67 -14.68 7.83
N ILE A 3 -15.14 -13.50 8.20
CA ILE A 3 -14.31 -12.28 8.36
C ILE A 3 -13.14 -12.46 9.34
N GLY A 4 -13.29 -13.26 10.40
CA GLY A 4 -12.23 -13.51 11.37
C GLY A 4 -11.08 -14.37 10.82
N GLU A 5 -11.40 -15.33 9.94
CA GLU A 5 -10.40 -16.12 9.24
C GLU A 5 -9.68 -15.26 8.18
N PHE A 6 -10.46 -14.51 7.40
CA PHE A 6 -9.93 -13.60 6.40
C PHE A 6 -9.00 -12.54 7.00
N SER A 7 -9.39 -11.94 8.14
CA SER A 7 -8.59 -10.99 8.91
C SER A 7 -7.21 -11.54 9.27
N LYS A 8 -7.12 -12.80 9.69
CA LYS A 8 -5.85 -13.47 9.99
C LYS A 8 -5.01 -13.67 8.73
N LEU A 9 -5.61 -14.10 7.62
CA LEU A 9 -4.89 -14.33 6.36
C LEU A 9 -4.34 -13.05 5.74
N VAL A 10 -5.11 -11.95 5.78
CA VAL A 10 -4.67 -10.67 5.21
C VAL A 10 -3.82 -9.84 6.19
N GLY A 11 -3.77 -10.22 7.47
CA GLY A 11 -3.05 -9.49 8.50
C GLY A 11 -3.62 -8.09 8.77
N LEU A 12 -4.95 -7.93 8.66
CA LEU A 12 -5.65 -6.67 8.92
C LEU A 12 -6.72 -6.87 10.00
N PRO A 13 -6.90 -5.90 10.92
CA PRO A 13 -8.01 -5.92 11.86
C PRO A 13 -9.36 -5.99 11.16
N ILE A 14 -10.32 -6.66 11.79
CA ILE A 14 -11.70 -6.74 11.31
C ILE A 14 -12.29 -5.34 11.06
N SER A 15 -11.98 -4.36 11.92
CA SER A 15 -12.42 -2.97 11.74
C SER A 15 -11.90 -2.35 10.44
N THR A 16 -10.65 -2.60 10.07
CA THR A 16 -10.06 -2.13 8.81
C THR A 16 -10.72 -2.79 7.60
N LEU A 17 -11.03 -4.08 7.67
CA LEU A 17 -11.75 -4.78 6.60
C LEU A 17 -13.15 -4.22 6.39
N ARG A 18 -13.88 -3.93 7.48
CA ARG A 18 -15.19 -3.28 7.42
C ARG A 18 -15.08 -1.88 6.84
N TYR A 19 -14.10 -1.10 7.31
CA TYR A 19 -13.82 0.21 6.73
C TYR A 19 -13.52 0.14 5.23
N TYR A 20 -12.75 -0.85 4.77
CA TYR A 20 -12.49 -1.02 3.33
C TYR A 20 -13.73 -1.39 2.53
N GLU A 21 -14.64 -2.20 3.10
CA GLU A 21 -15.94 -2.48 2.51
C GLU A 21 -16.80 -1.20 2.45
N ASP A 22 -16.88 -0.45 3.55
CA ASP A 22 -17.69 0.78 3.66
C ASP A 22 -17.20 1.89 2.71
N GLN A 23 -15.89 1.98 2.48
CA GLN A 23 -15.31 2.91 1.51
C GLN A 23 -15.33 2.42 0.06
N GLY A 24 -15.81 1.19 -0.18
CA GLY A 24 -15.91 0.60 -1.52
C GLY A 24 -14.57 0.14 -2.10
N PHE A 25 -13.56 -0.12 -1.27
CA PHE A 25 -12.31 -0.76 -1.72
C PHE A 25 -12.48 -2.26 -1.91
N LEU A 26 -13.47 -2.86 -1.22
CA LEU A 26 -13.80 -4.27 -1.29
C LEU A 26 -15.29 -4.44 -1.56
N HIS A 27 -15.60 -5.17 -2.63
CA HIS A 27 -16.96 -5.61 -2.94
C HIS A 27 -17.09 -7.06 -2.49
N ILE A 28 -17.69 -7.26 -1.32
CA ILE A 28 -17.88 -8.59 -0.72
C ILE A 28 -19.28 -9.09 -1.04
N GLU A 29 -19.36 -10.22 -1.75
CA GLU A 29 -20.63 -10.89 -2.01
C GLU A 29 -21.24 -11.41 -0.70
N ARG A 30 -22.58 -11.39 -0.63
CA ARG A 30 -23.33 -12.01 0.48
C ARG A 30 -23.95 -13.31 0.00
N GLN A 31 -23.65 -14.40 0.69
CA GLN A 31 -24.29 -15.69 0.49
C GLN A 31 -25.19 -15.95 1.70
N ASN A 32 -26.50 -16.12 1.48
CA ASN A 32 -27.51 -16.29 2.55
C ASN A 32 -27.47 -15.19 3.62
N GLY A 33 -27.26 -13.93 3.21
CA GLY A 33 -27.15 -12.79 4.12
C GLY A 33 -25.82 -12.67 4.87
N ILE A 34 -24.90 -13.63 4.70
CA ILE A 34 -23.58 -13.64 5.33
C ILE A 34 -22.53 -13.22 4.32
N ARG A 35 -21.63 -12.32 4.72
CA ARG A 35 -20.46 -11.91 3.94
C ARG A 35 -19.58 -13.12 3.63
N ASN A 36 -19.33 -13.37 2.35
CA ASN A 36 -18.45 -14.45 1.90
C ASN A 36 -17.15 -13.87 1.36
N TYR A 37 -16.08 -14.02 2.13
CA TYR A 37 -14.73 -13.62 1.71
C TYR A 37 -14.09 -14.75 0.90
N ARG A 38 -13.62 -14.47 -0.33
CA ARG A 38 -12.99 -15.50 -1.17
C ARG A 38 -11.48 -15.54 -0.92
N ALA A 39 -10.87 -16.72 -1.13
CA ALA A 39 -9.41 -16.85 -1.06
C ALA A 39 -8.70 -15.96 -2.08
N GLU A 40 -9.32 -15.75 -3.25
CA GLU A 40 -8.84 -14.87 -4.32
C GLU A 40 -8.74 -13.39 -3.87
N ASP A 41 -9.56 -12.97 -2.90
CA ASP A 41 -9.55 -11.60 -2.38
C ASP A 41 -8.39 -11.33 -1.42
N VAL A 42 -7.76 -12.38 -0.87
CA VAL A 42 -6.65 -12.24 0.10
C VAL A 42 -5.49 -11.47 -0.53
N GLY A 43 -5.04 -11.90 -1.71
CA GLY A 43 -3.94 -11.24 -2.43
C GLY A 43 -4.29 -9.83 -2.85
N PHE A 44 -5.56 -9.58 -3.21
CA PHE A 44 -6.04 -8.25 -3.55
C PHE A 44 -6.04 -7.30 -2.34
N VAL A 45 -6.56 -7.73 -1.19
CA VAL A 45 -6.56 -6.92 0.03
C VAL A 45 -5.14 -6.61 0.51
N GLN A 46 -4.24 -7.59 0.48
CA GLN A 46 -2.83 -7.37 0.79
C GLN A 46 -2.18 -6.39 -0.19
N PHE A 47 -2.59 -6.40 -1.46
CA PHE A 47 -2.12 -5.43 -2.44
C PHE A 47 -2.66 -4.02 -2.15
N ILE A 48 -3.95 -3.86 -1.87
CA ILE A 48 -4.55 -2.59 -1.44
C ILE A 48 -3.84 -2.02 -0.21
N LYS A 49 -3.54 -2.87 0.78
CA LYS A 49 -2.74 -2.49 1.95
C LYS A 49 -1.37 -1.94 1.54
N ARG A 50 -0.63 -2.65 0.68
CA ARG A 50 0.68 -2.19 0.19
C ARG A 50 0.59 -0.85 -0.56
N LEU A 51 -0.41 -0.66 -1.42
CA LEU A 51 -0.63 0.62 -2.10
C LEU A 51 -0.82 1.77 -1.10
N LYS A 52 -1.62 1.54 -0.05
CA LYS A 52 -1.83 2.50 1.02
C LYS A 52 -0.53 2.79 1.81
N ASP A 53 0.23 1.75 2.15
CA ASP A 53 1.50 1.89 2.89
C ASP A 53 2.56 2.63 2.06
N MET A 54 2.51 2.50 0.72
CA MET A 54 3.31 3.27 -0.24
C MET A 54 2.80 4.71 -0.48
N GLY A 55 1.77 5.15 0.25
CA GLY A 55 1.25 6.52 0.17
C GLY A 55 0.37 6.78 -1.05
N MET A 56 -0.14 5.75 -1.74
CA MET A 56 -1.12 5.96 -2.79
C MET A 56 -2.38 6.62 -2.20
N PRO A 57 -2.89 7.73 -2.80
CA PRO A 57 -4.12 8.36 -2.33
C PRO A 57 -5.30 7.39 -2.33
N LEU A 58 -6.15 7.45 -1.29
CA LEU A 58 -7.32 6.57 -1.17
C LEU A 58 -8.25 6.64 -2.40
N ALA A 59 -8.35 7.80 -3.05
CA ALA A 59 -9.11 7.94 -4.30
C ALA A 59 -8.56 7.08 -5.45
N ASN A 60 -7.23 6.98 -5.58
CA ASN A 60 -6.59 6.15 -6.60
C ASN A 60 -6.71 4.67 -6.25
N ILE A 61 -6.60 4.31 -4.97
CA ILE A 61 -6.86 2.96 -4.47
C ILE A 61 -8.30 2.54 -4.79
N LYS A 62 -9.28 3.43 -4.54
CA LYS A 62 -10.68 3.20 -4.90
C LYS A 62 -10.84 2.97 -6.39
N ARG A 63 -10.27 3.86 -7.22
CA ARG A 63 -10.33 3.73 -8.68
C ARG A 63 -9.75 2.40 -9.15
N TYR A 64 -8.62 1.97 -8.60
CA TYR A 64 -8.03 0.67 -8.91
C TYR A 64 -8.97 -0.49 -8.54
N ALA A 65 -9.60 -0.42 -7.36
CA ALA A 65 -10.57 -1.41 -6.92
C ALA A 65 -11.78 -1.47 -7.85
N ASP A 66 -12.41 -0.34 -8.15
CA ASP A 66 -13.56 -0.24 -9.06
C ASP A 66 -13.24 -0.88 -10.42
N LEU A 67 -12.08 -0.56 -10.99
CA LEU A 67 -11.61 -1.16 -12.25
C LEU A 67 -11.40 -2.67 -12.14
N ARG A 68 -10.83 -3.15 -11.02
CA ARG A 68 -10.61 -4.59 -10.79
C ARG A 68 -11.92 -5.37 -10.73
N TYR A 69 -12.96 -4.79 -10.14
CA TYR A 69 -14.30 -5.39 -10.06
C TYR A 69 -15.07 -5.30 -11.39
N ALA A 70 -14.85 -4.25 -12.19
CA ALA A 70 -15.43 -4.15 -13.54
C ALA A 70 -14.95 -5.26 -14.48
N GLY A 71 -13.75 -5.81 -14.27
CA GLY A 71 -13.30 -7.06 -14.90
C GLY A 71 -11.98 -6.96 -15.64
N SER A 72 -11.69 -7.95 -16.49
CA SER A 72 -10.41 -8.07 -17.18
C SER A 72 -10.18 -6.99 -18.24
N HIS A 73 -11.25 -6.47 -18.85
CA HIS A 73 -11.17 -5.43 -19.89
C HIS A 73 -10.52 -4.12 -19.40
N THR A 74 -10.52 -3.85 -18.09
CA THR A 74 -9.90 -2.67 -17.47
C THR A 74 -8.40 -2.81 -17.22
N ALA A 75 -7.78 -3.92 -17.64
CA ALA A 75 -6.38 -4.21 -17.33
C ALA A 75 -5.43 -3.08 -17.74
N ARG A 76 -5.70 -2.42 -18.88
CA ARG A 76 -4.89 -1.30 -19.35
C ARG A 76 -4.96 -0.09 -18.41
N GLU A 77 -6.16 0.28 -17.96
CA GLU A 77 -6.35 1.41 -17.03
C GLU A 77 -5.73 1.13 -15.66
N ARG A 78 -5.87 -0.11 -15.17
CA ARG A 78 -5.21 -0.55 -13.94
C ARG A 78 -3.69 -0.47 -14.06
N MET A 79 -3.14 -0.92 -15.19
CA MET A 79 -1.71 -0.82 -15.49
C MET A 79 -1.24 0.64 -15.48
N THR A 80 -1.97 1.55 -16.12
CA THR A 80 -1.63 2.98 -16.12
C THR A 80 -1.58 3.55 -14.70
N LEU A 81 -2.59 3.30 -13.88
CA LEU A 81 -2.62 3.77 -12.49
C LEU A 81 -1.43 3.27 -11.67
N LEU A 82 -1.05 2.00 -11.85
CA LEU A 82 0.11 1.42 -11.18
C LEU A 82 1.43 1.96 -11.72
N GLN A 83 1.54 2.22 -13.03
CA GLN A 83 2.73 2.84 -13.63
C GLN A 83 2.92 4.28 -13.13
N ASP A 84 1.85 5.02 -12.95
CA ASP A 84 1.91 6.39 -12.42
C ASP A 84 2.41 6.39 -10.98
N HIS A 85 1.90 5.47 -10.16
CA HIS A 85 2.38 5.32 -8.79
C HIS A 85 3.81 4.78 -8.72
N TYR A 86 4.20 3.88 -9.62
CA TYR A 86 5.58 3.42 -9.72
C TYR A 86 6.55 4.59 -9.95
N ARG A 87 6.23 5.50 -10.88
CA ARG A 87 7.05 6.70 -11.13
C ARG A 87 7.11 7.62 -9.91
N PHE A 88 6.01 7.73 -9.15
CA PHE A 88 6.01 8.46 -7.88
C PHE A 88 6.96 7.84 -6.86
N ILE A 89 6.94 6.51 -6.69
CA ILE A 89 7.83 5.81 -5.77
C ILE A 89 9.30 5.94 -6.18
N ASP A 90 9.61 5.81 -7.47
CA ASP A 90 10.98 6.00 -7.98
C ASP A 90 11.51 7.42 -7.68
N ALA A 91 10.66 8.44 -7.83
CA ALA A 91 11.02 9.81 -7.48
C ALA A 91 11.25 9.99 -5.97
N GLU A 92 10.41 9.38 -5.14
CA GLU A 92 10.57 9.42 -3.67
C GLU A 92 11.83 8.71 -3.19
N ILE A 93 12.20 7.58 -3.81
CA ILE A 93 13.45 6.87 -3.51
C ILE A 93 14.64 7.80 -3.79
N LYS A 94 14.72 8.38 -4.99
CA LYS A 94 15.80 9.31 -5.35
C LYS A 94 15.90 10.51 -4.40
N ARG A 95 14.75 11.04 -3.97
CA ARG A 95 14.69 12.15 -3.00
C ARG A 95 15.25 11.73 -1.64
N LEU A 96 14.84 10.57 -1.14
CA LEU A 96 15.31 10.03 0.15
C LEU A 96 16.80 9.66 0.12
N GLU A 97 17.30 9.12 -1.00
CA GLU A 97 18.73 8.89 -1.22
C GLU A 97 19.52 10.19 -1.16
N GLY A 98 19.03 11.27 -1.79
CA GLY A 98 19.66 12.58 -1.69
C GLY A 98 19.74 13.10 -0.24
N TYR A 99 18.68 12.91 0.55
CA TYR A 99 18.71 13.29 1.97
C TYR A 99 19.63 12.41 2.82
N LYS A 100 19.71 11.11 2.51
CA LYS A 100 20.64 10.19 3.16
C LYS A 100 22.08 10.65 2.96
N ASN A 101 22.45 11.02 1.74
CA ASN A 101 23.79 11.51 1.43
C ASN A 101 24.11 12.81 2.21
N ASN A 102 23.17 13.76 2.24
CA ASN A 102 23.35 15.00 3.02
C ASN A 102 23.56 14.73 4.52
N LEU A 103 22.90 13.69 5.06
CA LEU A 103 23.08 13.29 6.46
C LEU A 103 24.44 12.59 6.66
N GLU A 104 24.88 11.76 5.73
CA GLU A 104 26.20 11.12 5.77
C GLU A 104 27.32 12.18 5.83
N ASP A 105 27.28 13.21 4.98
CA ASP A 105 28.24 14.33 5.01
C ASP A 105 28.29 15.02 6.39
N LYS A 106 27.14 15.20 7.05
CA LYS A 106 27.07 15.81 8.37
C LYS A 106 27.59 14.89 9.47
N LEU A 107 27.33 13.60 9.38
CA LEU A 107 27.84 12.61 10.33
C LEU A 107 29.36 12.52 10.24
N GLU A 108 29.94 12.46 9.03
CA GLU A 108 31.40 12.44 8.82
C GLU A 108 32.11 13.68 9.41
N LEU A 109 31.50 14.86 9.23
CA LEU A 109 32.00 16.09 9.84
C LEU A 109 32.05 15.96 11.37
N TYR A 110 30.98 15.47 11.98
CA TYR A 110 30.92 15.33 13.44
C TYR A 110 31.86 14.25 13.96
N GLU A 111 32.00 13.12 13.27
CA GLU A 111 33.00 12.10 13.61
C GLU A 111 34.42 12.69 13.64
N THR A 112 34.74 13.53 12.65
CA THR A 112 36.05 14.20 12.60
C THR A 112 36.25 15.17 13.77
N LEU A 113 35.21 15.93 14.13
CA LEU A 113 35.25 16.87 15.25
C LEU A 113 35.37 16.18 16.61
N VAL A 114 34.72 15.02 16.79
CA VAL A 114 34.85 14.21 18.01
C VAL A 114 36.27 13.67 18.12
N LYS A 115 36.80 13.03 17.06
CA LYS A 115 38.17 12.49 17.05
C LYS A 115 39.24 13.54 17.34
N LYS A 116 39.06 14.78 16.86
CA LYS A 116 39.99 15.89 17.13
C LYS A 116 39.96 16.43 18.56
N LYS A 117 38.88 16.20 19.31
CA LYS A 117 38.76 16.62 20.72
C LYS A 117 39.33 15.59 21.70
N GLU A 118 39.57 14.36 21.24
CA GLU A 118 40.11 13.26 22.04
C GLU A 118 41.64 13.12 21.94
N ILE A 119 42.28 13.97 21.12
CA ILE A 119 43.74 14.09 20.94
C ILE A 119 44.19 15.40 21.57
#